data_AF-A0A3P7J3E6-F1
#
_entry.id   AF-A0A3P7J3E6-F1
#
_cell.length_a   1.000
_cell.length_b   1.000
_cell.length_c   1.000
_cell.angle_alpha   90.00
_cell.angle_beta   90.00
_cell.angle_gamma   90.00
#
_symmetry.space_group_name_H-M   'P 1'
#
loop_
_entity.id
_entity.type
_entity.pdbx_description
1 polymer ?
#
loop_
_entity_poly.entity_id
_entity_poly.type
_entity_poly.pdbx_seq_one_letter_code
_entity_poly.pdbx_strand_id
1 'polypeptide(L)'
;MSPCQRVSNSHSFILNCIKAVTEAIGPDKNAENLVSILTCLNSLMSTFWNEDTDSAATSAGLPPLPAIPAVDVASLTYDGLFDTLASLQKTFGADELTSFVVVIQLLKASAKNDEERVIVDTVAAGLERIYSLNFETDRSERTKKLISEKMKLKRLFETSEQREHRLQRMKERYRLQRDAANGSKPDRRRREYRQDSASPADPEDLAAQAKEERLRRLRDYQRKRLLNEKPEQRARRLAKMRENQKLRRARQMA
;
A
#
# COMPACT_ATOMS: atom_id res chain seq x y z
N MET A 1 48.24 14.69 -6.51
CA MET A 1 47.28 14.62 -5.38
C MET A 1 46.71 13.23 -5.34
N SER A 2 46.78 12.55 -4.19
CA SER A 2 46.48 11.12 -4.09
C SER A 2 44.98 10.82 -4.33
N PRO A 3 44.63 9.69 -4.98
CA PRO A 3 43.24 9.28 -5.22
C PRO A 3 42.37 9.24 -3.96
N CYS A 4 42.97 8.98 -2.80
CA CYS A 4 42.31 8.97 -1.49
C CYS A 4 41.73 10.33 -1.06
N GLN A 5 42.25 11.45 -1.57
CA GLN A 5 41.72 12.79 -1.25
C GLN A 5 40.48 13.17 -2.09
N ARG A 6 40.31 12.59 -3.29
CA ARG A 6 39.13 12.87 -4.14
C ARG A 6 37.87 12.16 -3.67
N VAL A 7 37.98 10.89 -3.24
CA VAL A 7 36.84 10.06 -2.81
C VAL A 7 36.28 10.51 -1.45
N SER A 8 37.15 10.93 -0.53
CA SER A 8 36.71 11.50 0.75
C SER A 8 35.97 12.83 0.56
N ASN A 9 36.38 13.62 -0.43
CA ASN A 9 35.72 14.88 -0.77
C ASN A 9 34.36 14.67 -1.44
N SER A 10 34.16 13.67 -2.29
CA SER A 10 32.86 13.42 -2.95
C SER A 10 31.81 12.84 -2.00
N HIS A 11 32.20 11.95 -1.08
CA HIS A 11 31.29 11.44 -0.03
C HIS A 11 30.92 12.51 0.98
N SER A 12 31.91 13.28 1.44
CA SER A 12 31.68 14.46 2.28
C SER A 12 30.79 15.46 1.56
N PHE A 13 30.98 15.66 0.25
CA PHE A 13 30.16 16.56 -0.55
C PHE A 13 28.73 16.07 -0.72
N ILE A 14 28.48 14.79 -1.03
CA ILE A 14 27.12 14.24 -1.14
C ILE A 14 26.40 14.28 0.22
N LEU A 15 27.07 13.89 1.30
CA LEU A 15 26.53 14.00 2.66
C LEU A 15 26.29 15.46 3.06
N ASN A 16 27.18 16.39 2.69
CA ASN A 16 26.99 17.82 2.92
C ASN A 16 25.88 18.39 2.03
N CYS A 17 25.67 17.88 0.83
CA CYS A 17 24.54 18.24 -0.02
C CYS A 17 23.23 17.74 0.57
N ILE A 18 23.17 16.50 1.05
CA ILE A 18 22.00 15.94 1.74
C ILE A 18 21.75 16.70 3.05
N LYS A 19 22.79 17.01 3.81
CA LYS A 19 22.69 17.77 5.06
C LYS A 19 22.28 19.23 4.83
N ALA A 20 22.82 19.88 3.80
CA ALA A 20 22.41 21.20 3.36
C ALA A 20 20.96 21.20 2.82
N VAL A 21 20.50 20.13 2.18
CA VAL A 21 19.09 19.93 1.81
C VAL A 21 18.23 19.88 3.06
N THR A 22 18.60 19.09 4.06
CA THR A 22 17.84 18.96 5.32
C THR A 22 17.83 20.25 6.14
N GLU A 23 18.93 21.02 6.13
CA GLU A 23 19.05 22.31 6.84
C GLU A 23 18.39 23.47 6.08
N ALA A 24 18.28 23.41 4.74
CA ALA A 24 17.62 24.44 3.93
C ALA A 24 16.09 24.31 3.89
N ILE A 25 15.53 23.14 4.23
CA ILE A 25 14.08 22.92 4.35
C ILE A 25 13.61 23.44 5.73
N GLY A 26 13.69 24.77 5.90
CA GLY A 26 12.87 25.47 6.88
C GLY A 26 11.41 25.51 6.42
N PRO A 27 10.43 25.67 7.33
CA PRO A 27 9.01 25.42 7.04
C PRO A 27 8.35 26.37 6.03
N ASP A 28 9.08 27.33 5.43
CA ASP A 28 8.41 28.45 4.74
C ASP A 28 9.06 29.05 3.49
N LYS A 29 10.10 28.46 2.85
CA LYS A 29 10.65 29.08 1.60
C LYS A 29 11.04 28.13 0.47
N ASN A 30 10.30 28.31 -0.63
CA ASN A 30 10.66 28.20 -2.05
C ASN A 30 10.79 26.80 -2.67
N ALA A 31 9.69 26.35 -3.28
CA ALA A 31 9.62 25.19 -4.18
C ALA A 31 10.64 25.26 -5.34
N GLU A 32 11.05 26.46 -5.78
CA GLU A 32 12.02 26.66 -6.85
C GLU A 32 13.45 26.23 -6.45
N ASN A 33 13.84 26.44 -5.18
CA ASN A 33 15.14 25.96 -4.67
C ASN A 33 15.16 24.43 -4.58
N LEU A 34 14.04 23.82 -4.16
CA LEU A 34 13.90 22.37 -4.08
C LEU A 34 13.98 21.74 -5.48
N VAL A 35 13.36 22.36 -6.48
CA VAL A 35 13.45 21.95 -7.90
C VAL A 35 14.88 22.10 -8.45
N SER A 36 15.58 23.22 -8.21
CA SER A 36 16.98 23.37 -8.65
C SER A 36 17.93 22.38 -7.97
N ILE A 37 17.72 22.09 -6.68
CA ILE A 37 18.56 21.15 -5.92
C ILE A 37 18.27 19.70 -6.32
N LEU A 38 17.00 19.36 -6.58
CA LEU A 38 16.59 18.08 -7.18
C LEU A 38 17.14 17.93 -8.58
N THR A 39 17.15 18.99 -9.39
CA THR A 39 17.74 18.97 -10.75
C THR A 39 19.25 18.75 -10.67
N CYS A 40 19.92 19.30 -9.66
CA CYS A 40 21.34 19.08 -9.42
C CYS A 40 21.64 17.64 -8.99
N LEU A 41 20.84 17.06 -8.07
CA LEU A 41 20.92 15.64 -7.70
C LEU A 41 20.60 14.72 -8.89
N ASN A 42 19.61 15.07 -9.70
CA ASN A 42 19.21 14.30 -10.88
C ASN A 42 20.26 14.38 -12.00
N SER A 43 20.91 15.54 -12.20
CA SER A 43 22.07 15.68 -13.08
C SER A 43 23.28 14.90 -12.56
N LEU A 44 23.55 14.93 -11.24
CA LEU A 44 24.66 14.17 -10.64
C LEU A 44 24.46 12.66 -10.80
N MET A 45 23.22 12.19 -10.60
CA MET A 45 22.84 10.80 -10.79
C MET A 45 22.83 10.44 -12.28
N SER A 46 22.37 11.31 -13.18
CA SER A 46 22.40 11.04 -14.63
C SER A 46 23.83 10.99 -15.19
N THR A 47 24.79 11.75 -14.65
CA THR A 47 26.21 11.63 -15.02
C THR A 47 26.88 10.36 -14.48
N PHE A 48 26.38 9.81 -13.36
CA PHE A 48 26.91 8.56 -12.79
C PHE A 48 26.43 7.29 -13.51
N TRP A 49 25.35 7.40 -14.29
CA TRP A 49 24.68 6.28 -14.96
C TRP A 49 24.83 6.29 -16.49
N ASN A 50 25.51 7.29 -17.07
CA ASN A 50 25.77 7.42 -18.52
C ASN A 50 27.23 7.12 -18.94
N GLU A 51 28.02 6.46 -18.10
CA GLU A 51 29.23 5.79 -18.59
C GLU A 51 28.88 4.40 -19.11
N ASP A 52 28.19 4.34 -20.26
CA ASP A 52 28.27 3.17 -21.12
C ASP A 52 29.13 3.50 -22.35
N THR A 53 30.19 2.71 -22.46
CA THR A 53 30.95 2.36 -23.67
C THR A 53 31.61 3.49 -24.44
N ASP A 54 32.86 3.82 -24.05
CA ASP A 54 34.04 3.62 -24.92
C ASP A 54 35.25 4.35 -24.34
N SER A 55 36.06 3.67 -23.55
CA SER A 55 37.51 3.93 -23.54
C SER A 55 38.24 2.77 -22.88
N ALA A 56 38.95 2.00 -23.71
CA ALA A 56 39.90 1.01 -23.25
C ALA A 56 41.05 1.70 -22.49
N ALA A 57 41.14 1.49 -21.18
CA ALA A 57 42.39 1.63 -20.43
C ALA A 57 42.34 0.79 -19.14
N THR A 58 43.34 -0.07 -19.02
CA THR A 58 43.65 -0.99 -17.94
C THR A 58 43.91 -0.30 -16.59
N SER A 59 43.54 -1.00 -15.50
CA SER A 59 44.31 -1.16 -14.24
C SER A 59 43.60 -0.75 -12.94
N ALA A 60 43.59 -1.73 -12.02
CA ALA A 60 43.33 -1.68 -10.57
C ALA A 60 41.89 -1.41 -10.11
N GLY A 61 41.24 -2.48 -9.66
CA GLY A 61 39.90 -2.47 -9.05
C GLY A 61 39.78 -1.50 -7.89
N LEU A 62 38.79 -0.61 -7.99
CA LEU A 62 38.28 0.21 -6.91
C LEU A 62 37.75 -0.71 -5.78
N PRO A 63 37.90 -0.33 -4.49
CA PRO A 63 37.15 -0.97 -3.42
C PRO A 63 35.65 -0.78 -3.70
N PRO A 64 34.77 -1.72 -3.32
CA PRO A 64 33.35 -1.59 -3.61
C PRO A 64 32.81 -0.35 -2.91
N LEU A 65 32.54 0.71 -3.66
CA LEU A 65 31.67 1.78 -3.20
C LEU A 65 30.32 1.15 -2.84
N PRO A 66 29.67 1.57 -1.73
CA PRO A 66 28.31 1.13 -1.47
C PRO A 66 27.42 1.65 -2.58
N ALA A 67 27.04 0.76 -3.50
CA ALA A 67 26.14 1.08 -4.60
C ALA A 67 24.82 1.60 -4.02
N ILE A 68 24.37 2.76 -4.48
CA ILE A 68 23.02 3.24 -4.18
C ILE A 68 22.05 2.19 -4.71
N PRO A 69 21.11 1.67 -3.90
CA PRO A 69 20.20 0.63 -4.34
C PRO A 69 19.40 1.13 -5.55
N ALA A 70 19.62 0.48 -6.69
CA ALA A 70 18.87 0.72 -7.91
C ALA A 70 17.46 0.18 -7.73
N VAL A 71 16.45 1.04 -7.88
CA VAL A 71 15.05 0.60 -7.84
C VAL A 71 14.59 0.39 -9.27
N ASP A 72 14.39 -0.85 -9.66
CA ASP A 72 13.76 -1.19 -10.94
C ASP A 72 12.26 -1.43 -10.72
N VAL A 73 11.42 -0.72 -11.47
CA VAL A 73 9.95 -0.76 -11.30
C VAL A 73 9.40 -2.13 -11.68
N ALA A 74 9.99 -2.79 -12.68
CA ALA A 74 9.54 -4.09 -13.18
C ALA A 74 9.72 -5.22 -12.15
N SER A 75 10.74 -5.13 -11.30
CA SER A 75 11.06 -6.10 -10.25
C SER A 75 10.66 -5.63 -8.85
N LEU A 76 9.91 -4.54 -8.74
CA LEU A 76 9.53 -3.95 -7.46
C LEU A 76 8.62 -4.88 -6.65
N THR A 77 9.06 -5.23 -5.44
CA THR A 77 8.27 -6.03 -4.49
C THR A 77 8.03 -5.24 -3.20
N TYR A 78 7.01 -5.64 -2.44
CA TYR A 78 6.74 -5.03 -1.13
C TYR A 78 7.94 -5.15 -0.19
N ASP A 79 8.53 -6.35 -0.08
CA ASP A 79 9.66 -6.57 0.83
C ASP A 79 10.91 -5.83 0.33
N GLY A 80 11.21 -5.89 -0.97
CA GLY A 80 12.34 -5.16 -1.56
C GLY A 80 12.26 -3.64 -1.37
N LEU A 81 11.05 -3.07 -1.33
CA LEU A 81 10.84 -1.66 -1.04
C LEU A 81 11.25 -1.29 0.40
N PHE A 82 10.88 -2.11 1.38
CA PHE A 82 11.25 -1.88 2.77
C PHE A 82 12.70 -2.28 3.08
N ASP A 83 13.26 -3.25 2.35
CA ASP A 83 14.68 -3.58 2.41
C ASP A 83 15.53 -2.42 1.88
N THR A 84 15.07 -1.72 0.84
CA THR A 84 15.72 -0.51 0.32
C THR A 84 15.74 0.60 1.38
N LEU A 85 14.61 0.83 2.06
CA LEU A 85 14.52 1.77 3.18
C LEU A 85 15.50 1.39 4.31
N ALA A 86 15.50 0.12 4.73
CA ALA A 86 16.38 -0.37 5.79
C ALA A 86 17.86 -0.31 5.40
N SER A 87 18.18 -0.60 4.13
CA SER A 87 19.53 -0.50 3.58
C SER A 87 20.05 0.93 3.60
N LEU A 88 19.22 1.92 3.26
CA LEU A 88 19.61 3.34 3.34
C LEU A 88 19.93 3.76 4.78
N GLN A 89 19.10 3.34 5.74
CA GLN A 89 19.34 3.60 7.17
C GLN A 89 20.65 2.98 7.65
N LYS A 90 20.93 1.73 7.24
CA LYS A 90 22.11 0.99 7.69
C LYS A 90 23.40 1.43 7.00
N THR A 91 23.35 1.68 5.69
CA THR A 91 24.53 1.90 4.85
C THR A 91 24.96 3.36 4.85
N PHE A 92 23.99 4.29 4.87
CA PHE A 92 24.26 5.73 4.79
C PHE A 92 23.96 6.46 6.10
N GLY A 93 23.49 5.76 7.14
CA GLY A 93 23.13 6.37 8.43
C GLY A 93 21.96 7.35 8.33
N ALA A 94 21.15 7.26 7.28
CA ALA A 94 19.99 8.11 7.11
C ALA A 94 18.95 7.82 8.19
N ASP A 95 18.33 8.86 8.75
CA ASP A 95 17.19 8.66 9.64
C ASP A 95 15.97 8.13 8.85
N GLU A 96 14.96 7.66 9.59
CA GLU A 96 13.77 7.04 8.99
C GLU A 96 13.04 8.01 8.03
N LEU A 97 12.89 9.28 8.40
CA LEU A 97 12.18 10.27 7.60
C LEU A 97 12.92 10.58 6.30
N THR A 98 14.22 10.80 6.39
CA THR A 98 15.07 11.03 5.22
C THR A 98 15.06 9.83 4.27
N SER A 99 15.06 8.60 4.82
CA SER A 99 15.00 7.38 4.02
C SER A 99 13.72 7.29 3.19
N PHE A 100 12.56 7.65 3.75
CA PHE A 100 11.30 7.69 3.00
C PHE A 100 11.36 8.69 1.85
N VAL A 101 11.86 9.91 2.09
CA VAL A 101 11.96 10.96 1.07
C VAL A 101 12.85 10.51 -0.08
N VAL A 102 14.02 9.95 0.23
CA VAL A 102 14.97 9.45 -0.78
C VAL A 102 14.36 8.33 -1.60
N VAL A 103 13.73 7.32 -0.98
CA VAL A 103 13.12 6.20 -1.72
C VAL A 103 11.97 6.66 -2.61
N ILE A 104 11.13 7.60 -2.15
CA ILE A 104 10.05 8.17 -2.97
C ILE A 104 10.61 8.86 -4.22
N GLN A 105 11.71 9.61 -4.08
CA GLN A 105 12.34 10.28 -5.21
C GLN A 105 13.00 9.27 -6.17
N LEU A 106 13.70 8.27 -5.65
CA LEU A 106 14.27 7.19 -6.46
C LEU A 106 13.18 6.47 -7.27
N LEU A 107 12.07 6.11 -6.62
CA LEU A 107 10.92 5.51 -7.31
C LEU A 107 10.40 6.39 -8.46
N LYS A 108 10.18 7.69 -8.19
CA LYS A 108 9.71 8.66 -9.19
C LYS A 108 10.68 8.81 -10.36
N ALA A 109 11.99 8.74 -10.11
CA ALA A 109 13.02 8.81 -11.14
C ALA A 109 13.17 7.50 -11.94
N SER A 110 12.81 6.36 -11.35
CA SER A 110 12.97 5.04 -11.99
C SER A 110 11.93 4.70 -13.06
N ALA A 111 10.81 5.43 -13.14
CA ALA A 111 9.76 5.16 -14.12
C ALA A 111 10.20 5.54 -15.54
N LYS A 112 10.17 4.58 -16.46
CA LYS A 112 10.60 4.77 -17.87
C LYS A 112 9.44 5.03 -18.82
N ASN A 113 8.22 4.67 -18.44
CA ASN A 113 7.01 4.79 -19.27
C ASN A 113 5.78 5.20 -18.41
N ASP A 114 4.67 5.52 -19.09
CA ASP A 114 3.43 5.96 -18.42
C ASP A 114 2.81 4.90 -17.50
N GLU A 115 2.93 3.62 -17.88
CA GLU A 115 2.39 2.51 -17.09
C GLU A 115 3.14 2.34 -15.77
N GLU A 116 4.47 2.36 -15.83
CA GLU A 116 5.36 2.37 -14.67
C GLU A 116 5.13 3.59 -13.80
N ARG A 117 4.89 4.76 -14.41
CA ARG A 117 4.61 6.01 -13.68
C ARG A 117 3.36 5.89 -12.81
N VAL A 118 2.29 5.28 -13.32
CA VAL A 118 1.06 5.04 -12.54
C VAL A 118 1.32 4.10 -11.35
N ILE A 119 2.14 3.06 -11.54
CA ILE A 119 2.54 2.14 -10.46
C ILE A 119 3.32 2.91 -9.40
N VAL A 120 4.35 3.64 -9.83
CA VAL A 120 5.22 4.44 -8.97
C VAL A 120 4.45 5.49 -8.19
N ASP A 121 3.56 6.25 -8.83
CA ASP A 121 2.74 7.26 -8.17
C ASP A 121 1.85 6.64 -7.09
N THR A 122 1.29 5.47 -7.36
CA THR A 122 0.45 4.75 -6.39
C THR A 122 1.26 4.27 -5.19
N VAL A 123 2.46 3.72 -5.41
CA VAL A 123 3.36 3.26 -4.36
C VAL A 123 3.92 4.43 -3.55
N ALA A 124 4.39 5.47 -4.23
CA ALA A 124 4.90 6.71 -3.63
C ALA A 124 3.85 7.37 -2.74
N ALA A 125 2.60 7.50 -3.22
CA ALA A 125 1.52 8.02 -2.40
C ALA A 125 1.24 7.16 -1.15
N GLY A 126 1.46 5.84 -1.24
CA GLY A 126 1.41 4.93 -0.10
C GLY A 126 2.51 5.20 0.93
N LEU A 127 3.74 5.41 0.46
CA LEU A 127 4.88 5.78 1.31
C LEU A 127 4.73 7.16 1.93
N GLU A 128 4.23 8.15 1.18
CA GLU A 128 3.95 9.51 1.67
C GLU A 128 2.91 9.49 2.80
N ARG A 129 1.88 8.64 2.69
CA ARG A 129 0.92 8.43 3.79
C ARG A 129 1.57 7.80 5.01
N ILE A 130 2.44 6.80 4.84
CA ILE A 130 3.19 6.19 5.95
C ILE A 130 4.11 7.22 6.61
N TYR A 131 4.84 7.98 5.80
CA TYR A 131 5.70 9.07 6.26
C TYR A 131 4.92 10.09 7.09
N SER A 132 3.74 10.50 6.61
CA SER A 132 2.89 11.48 7.30
C SER A 132 2.41 11.00 8.67
N LEU A 133 2.28 9.68 8.89
CA LEU A 133 1.91 9.12 10.19
C LEU A 133 2.99 9.28 11.25
N ASN A 134 4.22 9.65 10.87
CA ASN A 134 5.26 9.98 11.86
C ASN A 134 4.95 11.24 12.66
N PHE A 135 4.07 12.11 12.14
CA PHE A 135 3.60 13.33 12.80
C PHE A 135 2.27 13.13 13.54
N GLU A 136 1.69 11.93 13.53
CA GLU A 136 0.49 11.61 14.31
C GLU A 136 0.84 11.58 15.81
N THR A 137 0.07 12.35 16.60
CA THR A 137 0.35 12.56 18.02
C THR A 137 -0.24 11.46 18.90
N ASP A 138 -1.39 10.91 18.52
CA ASP A 138 -1.99 9.76 19.20
C ASP A 138 -1.28 8.47 18.79
N ARG A 139 -0.56 7.85 19.72
CA ARG A 139 0.19 6.61 19.51
C ARG A 139 -0.69 5.41 19.12
N SER A 140 -1.88 5.30 19.68
CA SER A 140 -2.81 4.19 19.42
C SER A 140 -3.37 4.31 18.01
N GLU A 141 -3.83 5.51 17.65
CA GLU A 141 -4.33 5.79 16.30
C GLU A 141 -3.20 5.72 15.26
N ARG A 142 -2.00 6.22 15.57
CA ARG A 142 -0.81 6.08 14.72
C ARG A 142 -0.54 4.61 14.39
N THR A 143 -0.57 3.74 15.39
CA THR A 143 -0.29 2.30 15.20
C THR A 143 -1.34 1.64 14.30
N LYS A 144 -2.63 1.91 14.55
CA LYS A 144 -3.73 1.37 13.72
C LYS A 144 -3.64 1.87 12.28
N LYS A 145 -3.40 3.17 12.08
CA LYS A 145 -3.24 3.79 10.76
C LYS A 145 -2.00 3.23 10.05
N LEU A 146 -0.89 3.03 10.74
CA LEU A 146 0.34 2.49 10.17
C LEU A 146 0.15 1.06 9.67
N ILE A 147 -0.51 0.20 10.47
CA ILE A 147 -0.85 -1.16 10.06
C ILE A 147 -1.76 -1.13 8.83
N SER A 148 -2.78 -0.26 8.84
CA SER A 148 -3.72 -0.10 7.72
C SER A 148 -3.01 0.32 6.43
N GLU A 149 -2.17 1.34 6.47
CA GLU A 149 -1.42 1.82 5.29
C GLU A 149 -0.40 0.80 4.79
N LYS A 150 0.34 0.14 5.70
CA LYS A 150 1.25 -0.97 5.32
C LYS A 150 0.49 -2.12 4.64
N MET A 151 -0.71 -2.46 5.12
CA MET A 151 -1.51 -3.52 4.50
C MET A 151 -2.09 -3.09 3.15
N LYS A 152 -2.44 -1.81 2.96
CA LYS A 152 -2.83 -1.30 1.65
C LYS A 152 -1.68 -1.40 0.66
N LEU A 153 -0.48 -0.98 1.06
CA LEU A 153 0.72 -1.05 0.23
C LEU A 153 1.07 -2.50 -0.12
N LYS A 154 1.06 -3.40 0.86
CA LYS A 154 1.28 -4.84 0.63
C LYS A 154 0.33 -5.44 -0.39
N ARG A 155 -0.94 -5.01 -0.40
CA ARG A 155 -1.95 -5.50 -1.35
C ARG A 155 -1.74 -5.02 -2.79
N LEU A 156 -1.01 -3.91 -2.99
CA LEU A 156 -0.67 -3.45 -4.35
C LEU A 156 0.31 -4.39 -5.04
N PHE A 157 1.13 -5.09 -4.25
CA PHE A 157 2.11 -6.07 -4.73
C PHE A 157 1.58 -7.52 -4.73
N GLU A 158 0.29 -7.73 -4.42
CA GLU A 158 -0.29 -9.06 -4.50
C GLU A 158 -0.37 -9.52 -5.96
N THR A 159 0.16 -10.71 -6.26
CA THR A 159 -0.13 -11.37 -7.53
C THR A 159 -1.61 -11.73 -7.62
N SER A 160 -2.11 -11.94 -8.84
CA SER A 160 -3.51 -12.38 -9.06
C SER A 160 -3.85 -13.65 -8.25
N GLU A 161 -2.91 -14.60 -8.17
CA GLU A 161 -3.04 -15.84 -7.41
C GLU A 161 -3.08 -15.58 -5.89
N GLN A 162 -2.16 -14.76 -5.37
CA GLN A 162 -2.15 -14.39 -3.95
C GLN A 162 -3.46 -13.67 -3.55
N ARG A 163 -3.93 -12.77 -4.41
CA ARG A 163 -5.19 -12.06 -4.23
C ARG A 163 -6.37 -13.02 -4.24
N GLU A 164 -6.40 -13.97 -5.18
CA GLU A 164 -7.44 -14.99 -5.24
C GLU A 164 -7.46 -15.84 -3.97
N HIS A 165 -6.34 -16.41 -3.56
CA HIS A 165 -6.26 -17.20 -2.33
C HIS A 165 -6.68 -16.40 -1.08
N ARG A 166 -6.32 -15.11 -1.00
CA ARG A 166 -6.79 -14.24 0.10
C ARG A 166 -8.30 -14.07 0.07
N LEU A 167 -8.89 -13.83 -1.10
CA LEU A 167 -10.34 -13.67 -1.25
C LEU A 167 -11.09 -14.99 -1.00
N GLN A 168 -10.55 -16.13 -1.41
CA GLN A 168 -11.09 -17.45 -1.11
C GLN A 168 -11.11 -17.72 0.40
N ARG A 169 -9.98 -17.50 1.10
CA ARG A 169 -9.94 -17.62 2.58
C ARG A 169 -10.90 -16.68 3.28
N MET A 170 -11.07 -15.46 2.75
CA MET A 170 -12.05 -14.50 3.27
C MET A 170 -13.49 -15.02 3.09
N LYS A 171 -13.84 -15.51 1.89
CA LYS A 171 -15.15 -16.09 1.59
C LYS A 171 -15.44 -17.30 2.49
N GLU A 172 -14.45 -18.15 2.72
CA GLU A 172 -14.57 -19.33 3.58
C GLU A 172 -14.80 -18.95 5.03
N ARG A 173 -14.06 -17.98 5.57
CA ARG A 173 -14.32 -17.45 6.92
C ARG A 173 -15.73 -16.89 7.07
N TYR A 174 -16.24 -16.17 6.08
CA TYR A 174 -17.62 -15.68 6.11
C TYR A 174 -18.66 -16.80 6.03
N ARG A 175 -18.37 -17.86 5.25
CA ARG A 175 -19.21 -19.06 5.20
C ARG A 175 -19.28 -19.71 6.58
N LEU A 176 -18.12 -19.99 7.20
CA LEU A 176 -18.03 -20.57 8.54
C LEU A 176 -18.72 -19.71 9.60
N GLN A 177 -18.52 -18.38 9.58
CA GLN A 177 -19.19 -17.48 10.52
C GLN A 177 -20.71 -17.50 10.37
N ARG A 178 -21.21 -17.52 9.12
CA ARG A 178 -22.63 -17.60 8.84
C ARG A 178 -23.20 -18.95 9.29
N ASP A 179 -22.50 -20.03 9.00
CA ASP A 179 -22.96 -21.38 9.32
C ASP A 179 -22.92 -21.63 10.84
N ALA A 180 -21.94 -21.07 11.55
CA ALA A 180 -21.90 -21.05 13.02
C ALA A 180 -23.05 -20.23 13.63
N ALA A 181 -23.36 -19.06 13.06
CA ALA A 181 -24.48 -18.22 13.50
C ALA A 181 -25.85 -18.85 13.21
N ASN A 182 -25.96 -19.71 12.20
CA ASN A 182 -27.18 -20.46 11.87
C ASN A 182 -27.32 -21.77 12.66
N GLY A 183 -26.45 -22.01 13.65
CA GLY A 183 -26.47 -23.20 14.49
C GLY A 183 -25.98 -24.44 13.74
N SER A 184 -24.74 -24.87 14.05
CA SER A 184 -24.46 -26.30 13.97
C SER A 184 -25.50 -26.98 14.85
N LYS A 185 -26.35 -27.85 14.28
CA LYS A 185 -27.33 -28.64 15.05
C LYS A 185 -26.63 -29.13 16.32
N PRO A 186 -27.09 -28.76 17.53
CA PRO A 186 -26.51 -29.34 18.73
C PRO A 186 -26.69 -30.85 18.60
N ASP A 187 -25.60 -31.59 18.70
CA ASP A 187 -25.65 -33.05 18.78
C ASP A 187 -26.61 -33.40 19.90
N ARG A 188 -27.78 -33.96 19.54
CA ARG A 188 -28.89 -34.22 20.48
C ARG A 188 -28.42 -35.09 21.65
N ARG A 189 -27.36 -35.89 21.48
CA ARG A 189 -26.78 -36.74 22.53
C ARG A 189 -26.15 -35.97 23.69
N ARG A 190 -25.83 -34.68 23.53
CA ARG A 190 -25.16 -33.87 24.56
C ARG A 190 -26.09 -33.02 25.41
N ARG A 191 -27.39 -32.95 25.07
CA ARG A 191 -28.37 -32.08 25.74
C ARG A 191 -29.01 -32.73 26.97
N GLU A 192 -28.95 -34.06 27.08
CA GLU A 192 -29.63 -34.81 28.15
C GLU A 192 -28.97 -34.67 29.54
N TYR A 193 -27.74 -34.12 29.63
CA TYR A 193 -26.99 -34.06 30.89
C TYR A 193 -26.96 -32.67 31.58
N ARG A 194 -27.65 -31.65 31.06
CA ARG A 194 -27.52 -30.26 31.53
C ARG A 194 -28.83 -29.47 31.63
N GLN A 195 -29.97 -30.15 31.80
CA GLN A 195 -31.19 -29.47 32.23
C GLN A 195 -31.19 -29.35 33.75
N ASP A 196 -30.62 -28.27 34.26
CA ASP A 196 -31.09 -27.61 35.48
C ASP A 196 -30.37 -26.26 35.62
N SER A 197 -31.15 -25.19 35.48
CA SER A 197 -30.94 -23.77 35.84
C SER A 197 -31.09 -22.78 34.69
N ALA A 198 -32.01 -21.83 34.93
CA ALA A 198 -32.26 -20.55 34.27
C ALA A 198 -32.43 -20.58 32.74
N SER A 199 -33.65 -20.35 32.24
CA SER A 199 -33.94 -20.10 30.82
C SER A 199 -33.15 -18.88 30.33
N PRO A 200 -32.06 -19.06 29.57
CA PRO A 200 -31.45 -17.96 28.83
C PRO A 200 -32.35 -17.71 27.61
N ALA A 201 -32.32 -16.51 27.03
CA ALA A 201 -32.96 -16.27 25.74
C ALA A 201 -32.56 -17.37 24.74
N ASP A 202 -33.53 -17.89 23.97
CA ASP A 202 -33.28 -18.99 23.05
C ASP A 202 -32.14 -18.58 22.09
N PRO A 203 -31.05 -19.36 21.98
CA PRO A 203 -29.98 -19.07 21.02
C PRO A 203 -30.49 -18.90 19.59
N GLU A 204 -31.61 -19.53 19.24
CA GLU A 204 -32.26 -19.35 17.94
C GLU A 204 -32.88 -17.95 17.78
N ASP A 205 -33.48 -17.40 18.83
CA ASP A 205 -34.03 -16.05 18.85
C ASP A 205 -32.93 -14.97 18.76
N LEU A 206 -31.80 -15.16 19.44
CA LEU A 206 -30.65 -14.26 19.34
C LEU A 206 -30.03 -14.26 17.93
N ALA A 207 -29.94 -15.43 17.30
CA ALA A 207 -29.48 -15.56 15.92
C ALA A 207 -30.44 -14.89 14.91
N ALA A 208 -31.75 -15.05 15.12
CA ALA A 208 -32.79 -14.41 14.32
C ALA A 208 -32.73 -12.87 14.45
N GLN A 209 -32.57 -12.36 15.66
CA GLN A 209 -32.41 -10.91 15.92
C GLN A 209 -31.15 -10.36 15.25
N ALA A 210 -30.00 -11.04 15.37
CA ALA A 210 -28.76 -10.64 14.72
C ALA A 210 -28.88 -10.63 13.19
N LYS A 211 -29.61 -11.60 12.62
CA LYS A 211 -29.91 -11.65 11.19
C LYS A 211 -30.80 -10.49 10.75
N GLU A 212 -31.87 -10.18 11.49
CA GLU A 212 -32.75 -9.05 11.14
C GLU A 212 -32.04 -7.71 11.30
N GLU A 213 -31.22 -7.53 12.34
CA GLU A 213 -30.41 -6.32 12.49
C GLU A 213 -29.45 -6.13 11.30
N ARG A 214 -28.78 -7.20 10.87
CA ARG A 214 -27.93 -7.18 9.67
C ARG A 214 -28.73 -6.80 8.42
N LEU A 215 -29.93 -7.35 8.24
CA LEU A 215 -30.80 -7.02 7.10
C LEU A 215 -31.28 -5.57 7.16
N ARG A 216 -31.64 -5.05 8.34
CA ARG A 216 -32.03 -3.66 8.56
C ARG A 216 -30.89 -2.72 8.15
N ARG A 217 -29.66 -2.96 8.64
CA ARG A 217 -28.47 -2.16 8.26
C ARG A 217 -28.21 -2.21 6.75
N LEU A 218 -28.42 -3.36 6.10
CA LEU A 218 -28.30 -3.50 4.64
C LEU A 218 -29.36 -2.69 3.88
N ARG A 219 -30.63 -2.72 4.31
CA ARG A 219 -31.72 -1.92 3.72
C ARG A 219 -31.41 -0.43 3.88
N ASP A 220 -30.95 0.00 5.06
CA ASP A 220 -30.59 1.39 5.34
C ASP A 220 -29.44 1.88 4.45
N TYR A 221 -28.39 1.07 4.30
CA TYR A 221 -27.30 1.38 3.39
C TYR A 221 -27.79 1.52 1.94
N GLN A 222 -28.65 0.61 1.47
CA GLN A 222 -29.21 0.69 0.12
C GLN A 222 -30.05 1.96 -0.09
N ARG A 223 -30.88 2.33 0.89
CA ARG A 223 -31.68 3.56 0.84
C ARG A 223 -30.79 4.79 0.71
N LYS A 224 -29.77 4.91 1.57
CA LYS A 224 -28.80 6.01 1.52
C LYS A 224 -28.04 6.06 0.19
N ARG A 225 -27.59 4.91 -0.32
CA ARG A 225 -26.88 4.83 -1.61
C ARG A 225 -27.75 5.28 -2.78
N LEU A 226 -29.03 4.91 -2.79
CA LEU A 226 -29.96 5.29 -3.86
C LEU A 226 -30.35 6.77 -3.78
N LEU A 227 -30.47 7.33 -2.58
CA LEU A 227 -30.75 8.75 -2.39
C LEU A 227 -29.60 9.63 -2.93
N ASN A 228 -28.37 9.17 -2.73
CA ASN A 228 -27.15 9.87 -3.16
C ASN A 228 -26.65 9.41 -4.55
N GLU A 229 -27.50 8.74 -5.34
CA GLU A 229 -27.13 8.21 -6.64
C GLU A 229 -27.05 9.32 -7.69
N LYS A 230 -25.90 9.45 -8.36
CA LYS A 230 -25.75 10.41 -9.46
C LYS A 230 -26.64 10.03 -10.65
N PRO A 231 -27.12 11.00 -11.46
CA PRO A 231 -27.96 10.71 -12.63
C PRO A 231 -27.36 9.66 -13.58
N GLU A 232 -26.04 9.70 -13.86
CA GLU A 232 -25.42 8.71 -14.74
C GLU A 232 -25.41 7.31 -14.12
N GLN A 233 -25.18 7.21 -12.81
CA GLN A 233 -25.21 5.94 -12.08
C GLN A 233 -26.62 5.36 -12.07
N ARG A 234 -27.64 6.21 -11.86
CA ARG A 234 -29.05 5.82 -11.92
C ARG A 234 -29.43 5.28 -13.29
N ALA A 235 -29.02 5.95 -14.36
CA ALA A 235 -29.25 5.50 -15.73
C ALA A 235 -28.65 4.11 -15.98
N ARG A 236 -27.37 3.90 -15.60
CA ARG A 236 -26.68 2.60 -15.72
C ARG A 236 -27.37 1.50 -14.92
N ARG A 237 -27.78 1.78 -13.68
CA ARG A 237 -28.49 0.82 -12.82
C ARG A 237 -29.83 0.40 -13.43
N LEU A 238 -30.62 1.37 -13.91
CA LEU A 238 -31.91 1.09 -14.55
C LEU A 238 -31.75 0.33 -15.88
N ALA A 239 -30.72 0.65 -16.67
CA ALA A 239 -30.40 -0.10 -17.88
C ALA A 239 -30.11 -1.58 -17.56
N LYS A 240 -29.25 -1.85 -16.58
CA LYS A 240 -28.93 -3.21 -16.12
C LYS A 240 -30.15 -3.95 -15.57
N MET A 241 -31.06 -3.24 -14.89
CA MET A 241 -32.30 -3.82 -14.39
C MET A 241 -33.23 -4.25 -15.53
N ARG A 242 -33.39 -3.41 -16.56
CA ARG A 242 -34.19 -3.72 -17.76
C ARG A 242 -33.60 -4.89 -18.54
N GLU A 243 -32.29 -4.91 -18.73
CA GLU A 243 -31.58 -6.02 -19.38
C GLU A 243 -31.79 -7.34 -18.63
N ASN A 244 -31.62 -7.34 -17.30
CA ASN A 244 -31.87 -8.52 -16.50
C ASN A 244 -33.32 -8.99 -16.59
N GLN A 245 -34.28 -8.07 -16.65
CA GLN A 245 -35.69 -8.41 -16.86
C GLN A 245 -35.93 -9.09 -18.22
N LYS A 246 -35.28 -8.61 -19.29
CA LYS A 246 -35.33 -9.26 -20.61
C LYS A 246 -34.76 -10.68 -20.56
N LEU A 247 -33.60 -10.87 -19.92
CA LEU A 247 -32.98 -12.19 -19.76
C LEU A 247 -33.88 -13.15 -18.96
N ARG A 248 -34.53 -12.67 -17.89
CA ARG A 248 -35.46 -13.49 -17.11
C ARG A 248 -36.67 -13.93 -17.92
N ARG A 249 -37.25 -13.04 -18.74
CA ARG A 249 -38.36 -13.38 -19.63
C ARG A 249 -37.93 -14.36 -20.70
N ALA A 250 -36.78 -14.16 -21.34
CA ALA A 250 -36.25 -15.07 -22.35
C ALA A 250 -36.06 -16.50 -21.80
N ARG A 251 -35.52 -16.63 -20.57
CA ARG A 251 -35.37 -17.94 -19.90
C ARG A 251 -36.66 -18.59 -19.43
N GLN A 252 -37.74 -17.82 -19.25
CA GLN A 252 -39.04 -18.37 -18.90
C GLN A 252 -39.85 -18.82 -20.13
N MET A 253 -39.48 -18.31 -21.30
CA MET A 253 -40.10 -18.63 -22.59
C MET A 253 -39.29 -19.66 -23.41
N ALA A 254 -38.15 -20.11 -22.89
CA ALA A 254 -37.30 -21.16 -23.43
C ALA A 254 -37.48 -22.43 -22.59
#